data_AF-A0A1R1B058-F1
#
_entry.id   AF-A0A1R1B058-F1
#
_cell.length_a   1.000
_cell.length_b   1.000
_cell.length_c   1.000
_cell.angle_alpha   90.00
_cell.angle_beta   90.00
_cell.angle_gamma   90.00
#
_symmetry.space_group_name_H-M   'P 1'
#
loop_
_entity.id
_entity.type
_entity.pdbx_description
1 polymer ?
#
loop_
_entity_poly.entity_id
_entity_poly.type
_entity_poly.pdbx_seq_one_letter_code
_entity_poly.pdbx_strand_id
1 'polypeptide(L)' 'MNWHWLLILFLFIVFVTETRHLLQLRSLRDMIVFYTVWGVTLLALIGDMMEVPYLRPLDWIGAIMQPLNRLIS' A
#
# COMPACT_ATOMS: atom_id res chain seq x y z
N MET A 1 -13.18 -10.33 -5.61
CA MET A 1 -12.85 -9.92 -4.23
C MET A 1 -12.12 -8.59 -4.34
N ASN A 2 -12.59 -7.52 -3.69
CA ASN A 2 -11.94 -6.21 -3.80
C ASN A 2 -10.67 -6.20 -2.92
N TRP A 3 -9.57 -6.68 -3.49
CA TRP A 3 -8.25 -6.76 -2.85
C TRP A 3 -7.73 -5.40 -2.37
N HIS A 4 -8.23 -4.31 -2.95
CA HIS A 4 -8.05 -2.95 -2.48
C HIS A 4 -8.42 -2.77 -1.01
N TRP A 5 -9.50 -3.40 -0.52
CA TRP A 5 -9.89 -3.28 0.89
C TRP A 5 -8.88 -3.93 1.84
N LEU A 6 -8.31 -5.08 1.45
CA LEU A 6 -7.26 -5.74 2.23
C LEU A 6 -5.97 -4.90 2.24
N LEU A 7 -5.61 -4.30 1.10
CA LEU A 7 -4.46 -3.40 1.00
C LEU A 7 -4.66 -2.11 1.80
N ILE A 8 -5.84 -1.50 1.75
CA ILE A 8 -6.18 -0.31 2.56
C ILE A 8 -6.09 -0.64 4.05
N LEU A 9 -6.64 -1.79 4.47
CA LEU A 9 -6.59 -2.22 5.86
C LEU A 9 -5.15 -2.46 6.33
N PHE A 10 -4.35 -3.18 5.53
CA PHE A 10 -2.93 -3.40 5.81
C PHE A 10 -2.17 -2.08 5.89
N LEU A 11 -2.39 -1.18 4.93
CA LEU A 11 -1.75 0.12 4.91
C LEU A 11 -2.13 0.92 6.16
N PHE A 12 -3.41 0.95 6.53
CA PHE A 12 -3.85 1.65 7.72
C PHE A 12 -3.18 1.13 9.01
N ILE A 13 -3.03 -0.19 9.15
CA ILE A 13 -2.34 -0.80 10.29
C ILE A 13 -0.86 -0.38 10.34
N VAL A 14 -0.16 -0.45 9.20
CA VAL A 14 1.25 -0.04 9.10
C VAL A 14 1.41 1.45 9.42
N PHE A 15 0.51 2.30 8.93
CA PHE A 15 0.53 3.73 9.23
C PHE A 15 0.43 3.99 10.73
N VAL A 16 -0.53 3.38 11.41
CA VAL A 16 -0.78 3.61 12.84
C VAL A 16 0.37 3.07 13.69
N THR A 17 0.90 1.90 13.35
CA THR A 17 2.01 1.27 14.09
C THR A 17 3.30 2.06 13.93
N GLU A 18 3.67 2.40 12.69
CA GLU A 18 4.92 3.09 12.41
C GLU A 18 4.88 4.56 12.85
N THR A 19 3.73 5.24 12.72
CA THR A 19 3.58 6.61 13.25
C THR A 19 3.81 6.65 14.77
N ARG A 20 3.30 5.67 15.52
CA ARG A 20 3.54 5.56 16.96
C ARG A 20 5.01 5.30 17.27
N HIS A 21 5.65 4.41 16.51
CA HIS A 21 7.06 4.08 16.67
C HIS A 21 7.98 5.27 16.37
N LEU A 22 7.74 5.99 15.27
CA LEU A 22 8.49 7.19 14.88
C LEU A 22 8.30 8.36 15.85
N LEU A 23 7.10 8.53 16.42
CA LEU A 23 6.85 9.50 17.49
C LEU A 23 7.69 9.20 18.74
N GLN A 24 7.88 7.93 19.08
CA GLN A 24 8.72 7.52 20.20
C GLN A 24 10.22 7.76 19.92
N LEU A 25 10.66 7.57 18.67
CA LEU A 25 12.04 7.75 18.26
C LEU A 25 12.46 9.23 18.12
N ARG A 26 11.51 10.19 18.04
CA ARG A 26 11.77 11.63 17.82
C ARG A 26 12.68 11.96 16.63
N SER A 27 12.85 11.02 15.70
CA SER A 27 13.68 11.20 14.51
C SER A 27 12.85 11.85 13.40
N LEU A 28 13.04 13.17 13.21
CA LEU A 28 12.39 13.92 12.14
C LEU A 28 12.78 13.40 10.75
N ARG A 29 14.01 12.90 10.58
CA ARG A 29 14.48 12.35 9.31
C ARG A 29 13.69 11.10 8.92
N ASP A 30 13.52 10.18 9.87
CA ASP A 30 12.83 8.92 9.61
C ASP A 30 11.33 9.17 9.41
N MET A 31 10.74 10.14 10.11
CA MET A 31 9.38 10.61 9.83
C MET A 31 9.22 11.13 8.39
N ILE A 32 10.12 11.99 7.92
CA ILE A 32 10.04 12.54 6.56
C ILE A 32 10.16 11.41 5.53
N VAL A 33 11.13 10.50 5.69
CA VAL A 33 11.30 9.36 4.79
C VAL A 33 10.05 8.48 4.80
N PHE A 34 9.53 8.15 5.98
CA PHE A 34 8.32 7.36 6.13
C PHE A 34 7.12 8.01 5.43
N TYR A 35 6.81 9.28 5.73
CA TYR A 35 5.69 9.99 5.09
C TYR A 35 5.86 10.13 3.57
N THR A 36 7.10 10.26 3.08
CA THR A 36 7.37 10.32 1.64
C THR A 36 7.04 8.99 0.96
N VAL A 37 7.57 7.88 1.48
CA VAL A 37 7.29 6.54 0.96
C VAL A 37 5.81 6.20 1.12
N TRP A 38 5.21 6.58 2.23
CA TRP A 38 3.80 6.40 2.53
C TRP A 38 2.90 7.14 1.52
N GLY A 39 3.22 8.41 1.25
CA GLY A 39 2.50 9.24 0.29
C GLY A 39 2.56 8.68 -1.12
N VAL A 40 3.73 8.19 -1.57
CA VAL A 40 3.87 7.54 -2.88
C VAL A 40 3.01 6.28 -2.97
N THR A 41 2.97 5.49 -1.91
CA THR A 41 2.16 4.26 -1.86
C THR A 41 0.66 4.57 -1.91
N LEU A 42 0.22 5.60 -1.20
CA LEU A 42 -1.16 6.10 -1.25
C LEU A 42 -1.53 6.63 -2.65
N LEU A 43 -0.65 7.41 -3.28
CA LEU A 43 -0.86 7.92 -4.63
C LEU A 43 -0.96 6.77 -5.65
N ALA A 44 -0.12 5.74 -5.52
CA ALA A 44 -0.18 4.56 -6.36
C ALA A 44 -1.51 3.80 -6.18
N LEU A 45 -1.97 3.62 -4.94
CA LEU A 45 -3.23 2.96 -4.64
C LEU A 45 -4.43 3.76 -5.18
N ILE A 46 -4.43 5.09 -5.00
CA ILE A 46 -5.49 5.97 -5.51
C ILE A 46 -5.48 5.98 -7.05
N GLY A 47 -4.31 6.02 -7.67
CA GLY A 47 -4.16 5.93 -9.13
C GLY A 47 -4.72 4.63 -9.69
N ASP A 48 -4.48 3.52 -8.99
CA ASP A 48 -5.05 2.21 -9.30
C ASP A 48 -6.57 2.19 -9.14
N MET A 49 -7.11 2.75 -8.05
CA MET A 49 -8.56 2.86 -7.82
C MET A 49 -9.28 3.78 -8.82
N MET A 50 -8.60 4.82 -9.33
CA MET A 50 -9.13 5.71 -10.37
C MET A 50 -8.92 5.16 -11.79
N GLU A 51 -8.49 3.90 -11.92
CA GLU A 51 -8.20 3.22 -13.20
C GLU A 51 -7.19 3.97 -14.09
N VAL A 52 -6.32 4.82 -13.52
CA VAL A 52 -5.37 5.63 -14.29
C VAL A 52 -4.39 4.70 -15.02
N PRO A 53 -4.36 4.69 -16.37
CA PRO A 53 -3.70 3.63 -17.14
C PRO A 53 -2.16 3.62 -17.03
N TYR A 54 -1.54 4.68 -16.51
CA TYR A 54 -0.08 4.81 -16.43
C TYR A 54 0.50 4.60 -15.02
N LEU A 55 -0.34 4.51 -13.99
CA LEU A 55 0.07 4.38 -12.59
C LEU A 55 -0.58 3.13 -11.97
N ARG A 56 -0.31 1.97 -12.58
CA ARG A 56 -0.74 0.66 -12.06
C ARG A 56 0.44 -0.19 -11.60
N PRO A 57 1.29 0.30 -10.66
CA PRO A 57 2.33 -0.54 -10.08
C PRO A 57 1.75 -1.64 -9.18
N LEU A 58 0.42 -1.81 -9.07
CA LEU A 58 -0.21 -2.93 -8.36
C LEU A 58 -0.65 -4.08 -9.29
N ASP A 59 -0.56 -3.94 -10.62
CA ASP A 59 -0.97 -4.99 -11.58
C ASP A 59 -0.20 -6.31 -11.38
N TRP A 60 1.04 -6.27 -10.86
CA TRP A 60 1.80 -7.48 -10.55
C TRP A 60 1.14 -8.35 -9.48
N ILE A 61 0.36 -7.76 -8.56
CA ILE A 61 -0.40 -8.50 -7.55
C ILE A 61 -1.52 -9.32 -8.22
N GLY A 62 -2.17 -8.76 -9.24
CA GLY A 62 -3.13 -9.47 -10.08
C GLY A 62 -2.49 -10.65 -10.82
N ALA A 63 -1.28 -10.46 -11.36
CA ALA A 63 -0.53 -11.50 -12.04
C ALA A 63 -0.14 -12.67 -11.11
N ILE A 64 0.22 -12.40 -9.84
CA ILE A 64 0.53 -13.44 -8.85
C ILE A 64 -0.73 -14.14 -8.34
N MET A 65 -1.85 -13.44 -8.26
CA MET A 65 -3.10 -14.04 -7.81
C MET A 65 -3.82 -14.87 -8.85
N GLN A 66 -3.58 -14.63 -10.14
CA GLN A 66 -4.15 -15.44 -11.22
C GLN A 66 -3.89 -16.94 -11.06
N PRO A 67 -2.65 -17.42 -10.81
CA PRO A 67 -2.40 -18.84 -10.57
C PRO A 67 -2.99 -19.33 -9.24
N LEU A 68 -3.03 -18.50 -8.21
CA LEU A 68 -3.60 -18.86 -6.90
C LEU A 68 -5.12 -19.07 -6.99
N ASN A 69 -5.82 -18.25 -7.77
CA ASN A 69 -7.24 -18.40 -8.05
C ASN A 69 -7.54 -19.67 -8.86
N ARG A 70 -6.62 -20.10 -9.72
CA ARG A 70 -6.69 -21.37 -10.45
C ARG A 70 -6.45 -22.61 -9.58
N LEU A 71 -5.79 -22.46 -8.42
CA LEU A 71 -5.53 -23.56 -7.49
C LEU A 71 -6.63 -23.75 -6.44
N ILE A 72 -7.44 -22.71 -6.20
CA ILE A 72 -8.57 -22.71 -5.26
C ILE A 72 -9.90 -23.04 -5.97
N SER A 73 -9.97 -22.85 -7.29
CA SER A 73 -11.05 -23.33 -8.18
C SER A 73 -10.91 -24.82 -8.48
#